data_AF-W1XRF2-F1
#
_entry.id   AF-W1XRF2-F1
#
_cell.length_a   1.000
_cell.length_b   1.000
_cell.length_c   1.000
_cell.angle_alpha   90.00
_cell.angle_beta   90.00
_cell.angle_gamma   90.00
#
_symmetry.space_group_name_H-M   'P 1'
#
loop_
_entity.id
_entity.type
_entity.pdbx_description
1 polymer ?
#
loop_
_entity_poly.entity_id
_entity_poly.type
_entity_poly.pdbx_seq_one_letter_code
_entity_poly.pdbx_strand_id
1 'polypeptide(L)' 'NRVVVMEHGKLIENGSVLEVFSKPKHETTKRFVRTVIPDEIPSTVKHTLACDKRPYTILKMHFLGNNTTDNVLYH' A
#
# COMPACT_ATOMS: atom_id res chain seq x y z
N ASN A 1 -3.48 -6.77 17.91
CA ASN A 1 -2.10 -6.38 17.51
C ASN A 1 -1.95 -4.87 17.42
N ARG A 2 -0.93 -4.33 18.10
CA ARG A 2 -0.53 -2.91 18.04
C ARG A 2 0.94 -2.82 17.66
N VAL A 3 1.32 -1.71 17.03
CA VAL A 3 2.70 -1.42 16.65
C VAL A 3 3.06 0.02 17.01
N VAL A 4 4.36 0.25 17.14
CA VAL A 4 4.97 1.55 17.34
C VAL A 4 6.08 1.73 16.32
N VAL A 5 6.18 2.94 15.77
CA VAL A 5 7.23 3.33 14.84
C VAL A 5 8.12 4.34 15.56
N MET A 6 9.42 4.11 15.50
CA MET A 6 10.42 4.96 16.12
C MET A 6 11.40 5.50 15.07
N GLU A 7 11.83 6.74 15.28
CA GLU A 7 12.85 7.40 14.48
C GLU A 7 13.75 8.23 15.42
N HIS A 8 15.08 8.08 15.28
CA HIS A 8 16.07 8.72 16.15
C HIS A 8 15.80 8.53 17.65
N GLY A 9 15.37 7.32 18.05
CA GLY A 9 15.05 6.98 19.43
C GLY A 9 13.75 7.61 19.97
N LYS A 10 12.95 8.27 19.12
CA LYS A 10 11.66 8.87 19.49
C LYS A 10 10.51 8.09 18.89
N LEU A 11 9.43 7.92 19.66
CA LEU A 11 8.18 7.40 19.13
C LEU A 11 7.55 8.46 18.23
N ILE A 12 7.33 8.12 16.97
CA ILE A 12 6.73 9.01 15.97
C ILE A 12 5.32 8.59 15.59
N GLU A 13 5.00 7.30 15.65
CA GLU A 13 3.66 6.82 15.30
C GLU A 13 3.31 5.56 16.10
N ASN A 14 2.03 5.39 16.43
CA ASN A 14 1.53 4.19 17.09
C ASN A 14 0.08 3.92 16.68
N GLY A 15 -0.31 2.66 16.65
CA GLY A 15 -1.67 2.28 16.26
C GLY A 15 -1.83 0.77 16.11
N SER A 16 -2.95 0.36 15.57
CA SER A 16 -3.09 -1.03 15.10
C SER A 16 -2.19 -1.26 13.88
N VAL A 17 -1.80 -2.52 13.63
CA VAL A 17 -1.05 -2.88 12.39
C VAL A 17 -1.82 -2.41 11.16
N LEU A 18 -3.13 -2.66 11.13
CA LEU A 18 -3.99 -2.25 10.03
C LEU A 18 -3.95 -0.74 9.83
N GLU A 19 -4.08 0.05 10.89
CA GLU A 19 -4.07 1.51 10.80
C GLU A 19 -2.73 2.03 10.25
N VAL A 20 -1.60 1.57 10.80
CA VAL A 20 -0.25 2.05 10.43
C VAL A 20 0.11 1.67 8.99
N PHE A 21 -0.31 0.50 8.52
CA PHE A 21 -0.05 0.07 7.14
C PHE A 21 -1.05 0.63 6.12
N SER A 22 -2.29 0.94 6.52
CA SER A 22 -3.31 1.45 5.59
C SER A 22 -3.30 2.98 5.48
N LYS A 23 -2.99 3.67 6.58
CA LYS A 23 -3.05 5.14 6.68
C LYS A 23 -1.87 5.68 7.49
N PRO A 24 -0.62 5.44 7.05
CA PRO A 24 0.57 5.96 7.72
C PRO A 24 0.57 7.48 7.74
N LYS A 25 0.78 8.07 8.92
CA LYS A 25 0.72 9.53 9.13
C LYS A 25 2.09 10.19 8.96
N HIS A 26 3.15 9.61 9.53
CA HIS A 26 4.50 10.15 9.43
C HIS A 26 5.21 9.76 8.14
N GLU A 27 6.08 10.65 7.63
CA GLU A 27 6.84 10.44 6.39
C GLU A 27 7.74 9.19 6.46
N THR A 28 8.38 8.96 7.61
CA THR A 28 9.20 7.77 7.82
C THR A 28 8.37 6.50 7.78
N THR A 29 7.18 6.52 8.40
CA THR A 29 6.21 5.43 8.32
C THR A 29 5.74 5.21 6.88
N LYS A 30 5.42 6.28 6.13
CA LYS A 30 5.03 6.19 4.72
C LYS A 30 6.12 5.55 3.87
N ARG A 31 7.38 5.98 4.07
CA ARG A 31 8.54 5.42 3.36
C ARG A 31 8.70 3.93 3.66
N PHE A 32 8.58 3.54 4.93
CA PHE A 32 8.62 2.14 5.35
C PHE A 32 7.48 1.33 4.75
N VAL A 33 6.23 1.81 4.82
CA VAL A 33 5.07 1.10 4.23
C VAL A 33 5.25 0.91 2.72
N ARG A 34 5.81 1.91 2.01
CA ARG A 34 6.08 1.82 0.56
C ARG A 34 7.12 0.76 0.17
N THR A 35 8.02 0.35 1.07
CA THR A 35 8.97 -0.73 0.76
C THR A 35 8.32 -2.11 0.79
N VAL A 36 7.21 -2.24 1.52
CA VAL A 36 6.47 -3.49 1.68
C VAL A 36 5.28 -3.56 0.73
N ILE A 37 4.60 -2.44 0.53
CA ILE A 37 3.46 -2.30 -0.36
C ILE A 37 3.88 -1.38 -1.53
N PRO A 38 4.32 -1.95 -2.66
CA PRO A 38 4.74 -1.15 -3.80
C PRO A 38 3.56 -0.35 -4.36
N ASP A 39 3.71 0.97 -4.38
CA ASP A 39 2.68 1.89 -4.87
C ASP A 39 2.88 2.25 -6.36
N GLU A 40 4.00 1.84 -6.96
CA GLU A 40 4.33 2.23 -8.32
C GLU A 40 3.90 1.20 -9.36
N ILE A 41 3.22 1.69 -10.41
CA ILE A 41 2.92 0.90 -11.60
C ILE A 41 4.23 0.71 -12.38
N PRO A 42 4.59 -0.53 -12.76
CA PRO A 42 5.76 -0.81 -13.60
C PRO A 42 5.76 0.03 -14.89
N SER A 43 6.95 0.43 -15.34
CA SER A 43 7.12 1.28 -16.54
C SER A 43 6.56 0.65 -17.81
N THR A 44 6.61 -0.68 -17.95
CA THR A 44 6.03 -1.44 -19.07
C THR A 44 4.51 -1.27 -19.17
N VAL A 45 3.82 -1.30 -18.03
CA VAL A 45 2.37 -1.10 -17.95
C VAL A 45 2.03 0.36 -18.25
N LYS A 46 2.80 1.33 -17.70
CA LYS A 46 2.64 2.76 -18.02
C LYS A 46 2.75 3.06 -19.52
N HIS A 47 3.74 2.48 -20.20
CA HIS A 47 3.93 2.66 -21.63
C HIS A 47 2.75 2.12 -22.43
N THR A 48 2.26 0.92 -22.09
CA THR A 48 1.11 0.30 -22.76
C THR A 48 -0.16 1.15 -22.61
N LEU A 49 -0.40 1.67 -21.40
CA LEU A 49 -1.54 2.53 -21.09
C LEU A 49 -1.46 3.90 -21.77
N ALA A 50 -0.24 4.42 -22.03
CA ALA A 50 -0.05 5.67 -22.74
C ALA A 50 -0.35 5.56 -24.25
N CYS A 51 -0.18 4.37 -24.83
CA CYS A 51 -0.45 4.12 -26.25
C CYS A 51 -1.91 3.68 -26.52
N ASP A 52 -2.64 3.22 -25.50
CA ASP A 52 -4.03 2.77 -25.64
C ASP A 52 -5.01 3.95 -25.52
N LYS A 53 -5.85 4.14 -26.56
CA LYS A 53 -6.86 5.22 -26.63
C LYS A 53 -8.24 4.79 -26.12
N ARG A 54 -8.44 3.51 -25.80
CA ARG A 54 -9.73 3.02 -25.29
C ARG A 54 -9.95 3.53 -23.88
N PRO A 55 -11.20 3.79 -23.46
CA PRO A 55 -11.50 4.10 -22.07
C PRO A 55 -11.19 2.88 -21.18
N TYR A 56 -10.40 3.08 -20.12
CA TYR A 56 -10.08 2.06 -19.14
C TYR A 56 -10.14 2.65 -17.72
N THR A 57 -10.28 1.77 -16.72
CA THR A 57 -10.17 2.12 -15.30
C THR A 57 -9.10 1.24 -14.67
N ILE A 58 -8.12 1.87 -14.03
CA ILE A 58 -7.06 1.16 -13.31
C ILE A 58 -7.46 1.12 -11.84
N LEU A 59 -7.63 -0.08 -11.30
CA LEU A 59 -7.90 -0.30 -9.89
C LEU A 59 -6.65 -0.82 -9.19
N LYS A 60 -6.18 -0.11 -8.17
CA LYS A 60 -5.14 -0.60 -7.26
C LYS A 60 -5.82 -1.16 -6.01
N MET A 61 -5.69 -2.47 -5.79
CA MET A 61 -6.28 -3.16 -4.64
C MET A 61 -5.18 -3.47 -3.62
N HIS A 62 -5.45 -3.14 -2.35
CA HIS A 62 -4.61 -3.51 -1.22
C HIS A 62 -5.39 -4.45 -0.32
N PHE A 63 -4.89 -5.66 -0.14
CA PHE A 63 -5.49 -6.64 0.76
C PHE A 63 -4.80 -6.54 2.12
N LEU A 64 -5.59 -6.29 3.15
CA LEU A 64 -5.10 -6.01 4.50
C LEU A 64 -5.86 -6.90 5.50
N GLY A 65 -5.14 -7.51 6.44
CA GLY A 65 -5.71 -8.36 7.49
C GLY A 65 -5.32 -9.83 7.40
N ASN A 66 -5.96 -10.67 8.22
CA ASN A 66 -5.58 -12.07 8.43
C ASN A 66 -6.23 -13.06 7.43
N ASN A 67 -7.12 -12.60 6.56
CA ASN A 67 -7.93 -13.44 5.67
C ASN A 67 -7.49 -13.31 4.19
N THR A 68 -6.19 -13.13 3.94
CA THR A 68 -5.64 -12.91 2.59
C THR A 68 -5.58 -14.16 1.71
N THR A 69 -6.05 -15.30 2.21
CA THR A 69 -6.16 -16.56 1.47
C THR A 69 -7.48 -16.74 0.72
N ASP A 70 -8.48 -15.90 0.96
CA ASP A 70 -9.75 -15.99 0.24
C ASP A 70 -9.68 -15.24 -1.08
N ASN A 71 -10.16 -15.89 -2.14
CA ASN A 71 -10.27 -15.30 -3.47
C ASN A 71 -11.20 -14.08 -3.42
N VAL A 72 -10.61 -12.90 -3.50
CA VAL A 72 -11.28 -11.60 -3.37
C VAL A 72 -11.81 -11.05 -4.69
N LEU A 73 -11.55 -11.77 -5.80
CA LEU A 73 -12.09 -11.50 -7.12
C LEU A 73 -12.94 -12.69 -7.56
N TYR A 74 -14.24 -12.61 -7.30
CA TYR A 74 -15.23 -13.45 -7.98
C TYR A 74 -15.60 -12.78 -9.32
N HIS A 75 -15.67 -13.59 -10.37
CA HIS A 75 -16.18 -13.20 -11.68
C HIS A 75 -17.58 -13.77 -11.89
#